data_AF-A0A536A5K8-F1
#
_entry.id   AF-A0A536A5K8-F1
#
_cell.length_a   1.000
_cell.length_b   1.000
_cell.length_c   1.000
_cell.angle_alpha   90.00
_cell.angle_beta   90.00
_cell.angle_gamma   90.00
#
_symmetry.space_group_name_H-M   'P 1'
#
loop_
_entity.id
_entity.type
_entity.pdbx_description
1 polymer ?
#
loop_
_entity_poly.entity_id
_entity_poly.type
_entity_poly.pdbx_seq_one_letter_code
_entity_poly.pdbx_strand_id
1 'polypeptide(L)'
;HVQSIIAEEASAYERWLRSLSVVDTISDLRQYADILRQQELVRAMRQLSPSLSEREEAAVRELTTRLVNKLLHTPMLRLKDAAVQGQGHLYAEAIRYLFDLEGKANEASYDRNEGQQTGYDTDTPGNRAITTVLAELADNH
;
A
#
# COMPACT_ATOMS: atom_id res chain seq x y z
N HIS A 1 -0.53 17.51 42.29
CA HIS A 1 -1.69 16.81 41.71
C HIS A 1 -2.16 17.47 40.42
N VAL A 2 -2.48 18.76 40.39
CA VAL A 2 -2.84 19.45 39.12
C VAL A 2 -1.69 19.46 38.11
N GLN A 3 -0.46 19.75 38.55
CA GLN A 3 0.71 19.76 37.65
C GLN A 3 1.03 18.40 37.03
N SER A 4 0.78 17.28 37.72
CA SER A 4 0.98 15.94 37.17
C SER A 4 -0.06 15.60 36.11
N ILE A 5 -1.33 15.99 36.33
CA ILE A 5 -2.40 15.83 35.34
C ILE A 5 -2.08 16.64 34.08
N ILE A 6 -1.64 17.90 34.22
CA ILE A 6 -1.26 18.74 33.07
C ILE A 6 -0.09 18.12 32.30
N ALA A 7 0.93 17.60 32.99
CA ALA A 7 2.07 16.96 32.35
C ALA A 7 1.67 15.66 31.62
N GLU A 8 0.77 14.87 32.19
CA GLU A 8 0.24 13.66 31.56
C GLU A 8 -0.55 13.98 30.29
N GLU A 9 -1.42 14.98 30.33
CA GLU A 9 -2.22 15.44 29.19
C GLU A 9 -1.34 16.03 28.08
N ALA A 10 -0.35 16.86 28.42
CA ALA A 10 0.61 17.39 27.45
C ALA A 10 1.39 16.26 26.76
N SER A 11 1.83 15.26 27.54
CA SER A 11 2.51 14.08 27.00
C SER A 11 1.62 13.24 26.09
N ALA A 12 0.33 13.09 26.43
CA ALA A 12 -0.64 12.40 25.58
C ALA A 12 -0.89 13.15 24.27
N TYR A 13 -1.02 14.47 24.33
CA TYR A 13 -1.17 15.34 23.16
C TYR A 13 0.04 15.26 22.21
N GLU A 14 1.26 15.30 22.75
CA GLU A 14 2.47 15.14 21.94
C GLU A 14 2.56 13.76 21.28
N ARG A 15 2.22 12.68 21.99
CA ARG A 15 2.17 11.33 21.40
C ARG A 15 1.16 11.27 20.26
N TRP A 16 0.00 11.90 20.45
CA TRP A 16 -1.02 11.98 19.41
C TRP A 16 -0.52 12.74 18.19
N LEU A 17 0.08 13.93 18.36
CA LEU A 17 0.66 14.70 17.26
C LEU A 17 1.70 13.89 16.48
N ARG A 18 2.61 13.20 17.18
CA ARG A 18 3.60 12.34 16.53
C ARG A 18 2.96 11.21 15.73
N SER A 19 1.87 10.62 16.22
CA SER A 19 1.16 9.56 15.50
C SER A 19 0.56 10.01 14.15
N LEU A 20 0.29 11.31 13.99
CA LEU A 20 -0.25 11.85 12.74
C LEU A 20 0.77 11.86 11.60
N SER A 21 2.07 11.86 11.91
CA SER A 21 3.16 11.92 10.92
C SER A 21 3.18 10.75 9.92
N VAL A 22 2.47 9.65 10.22
CA VAL A 22 2.46 8.43 9.40
C VAL A 22 1.09 8.14 8.78
N VAL A 23 0.08 8.98 9.02
CA VAL A 23 -1.30 8.73 8.58
C VAL A 23 -1.41 8.59 7.07
N ASP A 24 -0.78 9.50 6.32
CA ASP A 24 -0.82 9.48 4.86
C ASP A 24 -0.14 8.24 4.30
N THR A 25 1.02 7.86 4.84
CA THR A 25 1.73 6.63 4.42
C THR A 25 0.90 5.37 4.69
N ILE A 26 0.16 5.32 5.81
CA ILE A 26 -0.77 4.22 6.10
C ILE A 26 -1.92 4.19 5.09
N SER A 27 -2.45 5.36 4.74
CA SER A 27 -3.51 5.48 3.74
C SER A 27 -3.04 4.99 2.37
N ASP A 28 -1.88 5.47 1.92
CA ASP A 28 -1.27 5.10 0.64
C ASP A 28 -1.00 3.59 0.56
N LEU A 29 -0.45 3.00 1.63
CA LEU A 29 -0.18 1.56 1.69
C LEU A 29 -1.47 0.72 1.59
N ARG A 30 -2.54 1.14 2.27
CA ARG A 30 -3.85 0.46 2.18
C ARG A 30 -4.40 0.52 0.76
N GLN A 31 -4.34 1.69 0.14
CA GLN A 31 -4.81 1.88 -1.22
C GLN A 31 -4.00 1.04 -2.21
N TYR A 32 -2.67 1.04 -2.08
CA TYR A 32 -1.78 0.19 -2.87
C TYR A 32 -2.18 -1.29 -2.78
N ALA A 33 -2.35 -1.81 -1.55
CA ALA A 33 -2.67 -3.22 -1.34
C ALA A 33 -4.06 -3.59 -1.87
N ASP A 34 -5.05 -2.69 -1.73
CA ASP A 34 -6.40 -2.96 -2.26
C ASP A 34 -6.42 -2.93 -3.79
N ILE A 35 -5.69 -2.02 -4.44
CA ILE A 35 -5.53 -2.02 -5.90
C ILE A 35 -4.92 -3.34 -6.37
N LEU A 36 -3.82 -3.76 -5.76
CA LEU A 36 -3.17 -5.04 -6.09
C LEU A 36 -4.13 -6.22 -5.89
N ARG A 37 -4.84 -6.25 -4.76
CA ARG A 37 -5.85 -7.27 -4.46
C ARG A 37 -6.94 -7.33 -5.53
N GLN A 38 -7.47 -6.19 -5.95
CA GLN A 38 -8.50 -6.11 -6.97
C GLN A 38 -7.98 -6.60 -8.33
N GLN A 39 -6.76 -6.23 -8.72
CA GLN A 39 -6.12 -6.69 -9.95
C GLN A 39 -5.98 -8.22 -9.98
N GLU A 40 -5.46 -8.81 -8.90
CA GLU A 40 -5.29 -10.26 -8.79
C GLU A 40 -6.64 -11.00 -8.70
N LEU A 41 -7.61 -10.42 -8.00
CA LEU A 41 -8.96 -10.97 -7.94
C LEU A 41 -9.60 -11.01 -9.34
N VAL A 42 -9.49 -9.95 -10.14
CA VAL A 42 -9.99 -9.94 -11.53
C VAL A 42 -9.31 -11.02 -12.36
N ARG A 43 -7.99 -11.18 -12.24
CA ARG A 43 -7.25 -12.24 -12.95
C ARG A 43 -7.74 -13.63 -12.55
N ALA A 44 -7.88 -13.90 -11.25
CA ALA A 44 -8.38 -15.17 -10.74
C ALA A 44 -9.82 -15.45 -11.19
N MET A 45 -10.72 -14.46 -11.11
CA MET A 45 -12.10 -14.61 -11.56
C MET A 45 -12.18 -14.91 -13.06
N ARG A 46 -11.35 -14.28 -13.91
CA ARG A 46 -11.31 -14.59 -15.35
C ARG A 46 -10.90 -16.04 -15.63
N GLN A 47 -9.98 -16.61 -14.84
CA GLN A 47 -9.54 -17.99 -14.98
C GLN A 47 -10.59 -19.00 -14.47
N LEU A 48 -11.37 -18.61 -13.46
CA LEU A 48 -12.32 -19.49 -12.76
C LEU A 48 -13.78 -19.31 -13.21
N SER A 49 -14.08 -18.28 -14.01
CA SER A 49 -15.44 -17.86 -14.41
C SER A 49 -16.36 -18.96 -14.94
N PRO A 50 -15.91 -20.00 -15.68
CA PRO A 50 -16.81 -21.08 -16.11
C PRO A 50 -17.24 -22.01 -14.97
N SER A 51 -16.62 -21.92 -13.79
CA SER A 51 -16.65 -22.96 -12.75
C SER A 51 -17.11 -22.49 -11.37
N LEU A 52 -17.36 -21.20 -11.15
CA LEU A 52 -17.76 -20.67 -9.85
C LEU A 52 -19.22 -20.19 -9.84
N SER A 53 -19.92 -20.52 -8.76
CA SER A 53 -21.18 -19.89 -8.39
C SER A 53 -20.96 -18.52 -7.76
N GLU A 54 -21.99 -17.67 -7.74
CA GLU A 54 -21.95 -16.35 -7.07
C GLU A 54 -21.51 -16.44 -5.60
N ARG A 55 -21.93 -17.50 -4.89
CA ARG A 55 -21.54 -17.74 -3.50
C ARG A 55 -20.04 -17.98 -3.37
N GLU A 56 -19.45 -18.75 -4.28
CA GLU A 56 -18.02 -19.06 -4.25
C GLU A 56 -17.20 -17.83 -4.66
N GLU A 57 -17.66 -17.05 -5.65
CA GLU A 57 -17.03 -15.77 -5.96
C GLU A 57 -17.00 -14.84 -4.75
N ALA A 58 -18.13 -14.69 -4.05
CA ALA A 58 -18.19 -13.89 -2.83
C ALA A 58 -17.23 -14.40 -1.74
N ALA A 59 -17.12 -15.73 -1.60
CA ALA A 59 -16.17 -16.33 -0.65
C ALA A 59 -14.71 -16.02 -1.00
N VAL A 60 -14.34 -16.02 -2.30
CA VAL A 60 -12.99 -15.64 -2.74
C VAL A 60 -12.74 -14.15 -2.50
N ARG A 61 -13.70 -13.28 -2.81
CA ARG A 61 -13.61 -11.83 -2.53
C ARG A 61 -13.32 -11.59 -1.04
N GLU A 62 -14.13 -12.19 -0.16
CA GLU A 62 -13.97 -12.07 1.29
C GLU A 62 -12.66 -12.66 1.81
N LEU A 63 -12.21 -13.79 1.25
CA LEU A 63 -10.92 -14.39 1.57
C LEU A 63 -9.77 -13.41 1.28
N THR A 64 -9.75 -12.82 0.09
CA THR A 64 -8.68 -11.88 -0.31
C THR A 64 -8.69 -10.63 0.56
N THR A 65 -9.87 -10.08 0.89
CA THR A 65 -10.01 -8.93 1.79
C THR A 65 -9.45 -9.25 3.18
N ARG A 66 -9.83 -10.39 3.76
CA ARG A 66 -9.30 -10.81 5.08
C ARG A 66 -7.80 -11.04 5.06
N LEU A 67 -7.26 -11.58 3.97
CA LEU A 67 -5.83 -11.81 3.83
C LEU A 67 -5.05 -10.48 3.85
N VAL A 68 -5.46 -9.52 3.02
CA VAL A 68 -4.85 -8.18 2.98
C VAL A 68 -4.97 -7.46 4.33
N ASN A 69 -6.14 -7.51 4.95
CA ASN A 69 -6.36 -6.89 6.26
C ASN A 69 -5.42 -7.48 7.33
N LYS A 70 -5.26 -8.80 7.35
CA LYS A 70 -4.33 -9.48 8.29
C LYS A 70 -2.87 -9.12 8.00
N LEU A 71 -2.48 -9.08 6.73
CA LEU A 71 -1.13 -8.74 6.31
C LEU A 71 -0.77 -7.31 6.71
N LEU A 72 -1.68 -6.35 6.49
CA LEU A 72 -1.42 -4.94 6.77
C LEU A 72 -1.59 -4.56 8.24
N HIS A 73 -2.32 -5.33 9.04
CA HIS A 73 -2.58 -5.00 10.45
C HIS A 73 -1.30 -4.72 11.23
N THR A 74 -0.34 -5.67 11.20
CA THR A 74 0.90 -5.56 11.98
C THR A 74 1.82 -4.45 11.49
N PRO A 75 2.16 -4.33 10.19
CA PRO A 75 2.98 -3.22 9.69
C PRO A 75 2.41 -1.84 10.01
N MET A 76 1.10 -1.64 9.86
CA MET A 76 0.46 -0.36 10.20
C MET A 76 0.53 -0.05 11.70
N LEU A 77 0.34 -1.07 12.54
CA LEU A 77 0.46 -0.90 13.99
C LEU A 77 1.89 -0.52 14.39
N ARG A 78 2.89 -1.24 13.84
CA ARG A 78 4.31 -0.94 14.07
C ARG A 78 4.71 0.46 13.61
N LEU A 79 4.17 0.91 12.47
CA LEU A 79 4.41 2.26 11.97
C LEU A 79 3.84 3.33 12.90
N LYS A 80 2.62 3.12 13.44
CA LYS A 80 2.04 4.01 14.45
C LYS A 80 2.84 4.03 15.74
N ASP A 81 3.28 2.88 16.22
CA ASP A 81 4.10 2.77 17.43
C ASP A 81 5.43 3.50 17.27
N ALA A 82 6.10 3.31 16.12
CA ALA A 82 7.32 4.02 15.79
C ALA A 82 7.11 5.54 15.73
N ALA A 83 5.97 5.99 15.17
CA ALA A 83 5.61 7.40 15.15
C ALA A 83 5.51 7.97 16.57
N VAL A 84 4.79 7.30 17.47
CA VAL A 84 4.69 7.71 18.88
C VAL A 84 6.06 7.79 19.57
N GLN A 85 6.99 6.91 19.21
CA GLN A 85 8.38 6.86 19.68
C GLN A 85 9.32 7.88 19.01
N GLY A 86 8.82 8.70 18.07
CA GLY A 86 9.62 9.70 17.36
C GLY A 86 10.41 9.15 16.16
N GLN A 87 10.22 7.90 15.79
CA GLN A 87 10.87 7.23 14.65
C GLN A 87 9.94 7.12 13.41
N GLY A 88 8.78 7.77 13.44
CA GLY A 88 7.75 7.64 12.39
C GLY A 88 8.27 7.95 10.98
N HIS A 89 9.08 9.00 10.83
CA HIS A 89 9.61 9.41 9.53
C HIS A 89 10.46 8.31 8.87
N LEU A 90 11.31 7.62 9.66
CA LEU A 90 12.25 6.62 9.16
C LEU A 90 11.51 5.42 8.57
N TYR A 91 10.53 4.91 9.31
CA TYR A 91 9.75 3.77 8.85
C TYR A 91 8.74 4.16 7.78
N ALA A 92 8.21 5.38 7.80
CA ALA A 92 7.35 5.89 6.74
C ALA A 92 8.11 5.97 5.42
N GLU A 93 9.31 6.55 5.41
CA GLU A 93 10.18 6.63 4.24
C GLU A 93 10.54 5.22 3.71
N ALA A 94 10.91 4.30 4.61
CA ALA A 94 11.16 2.91 4.22
C ALA A 94 9.94 2.25 3.56
N ILE A 95 8.74 2.44 4.11
CA ILE A 95 7.51 1.89 3.52
C ILE A 95 7.20 2.54 2.17
N ARG A 96 7.35 3.86 2.06
CA ARG A 96 7.15 4.58 0.79
C ARG A 96 8.09 4.08 -0.29
N TYR A 97 9.35 3.86 0.05
CA TYR A 97 10.35 3.30 -0.85
C TYR A 97 10.05 1.84 -1.23
N LEU A 98 9.82 0.96 -0.24
CA LEU A 98 9.62 -0.48 -0.47
C LEU A 98 8.36 -0.81 -1.30
N PHE A 99 7.34 0.04 -1.20
CA PHE A 99 6.06 -0.15 -1.88
C PHE A 99 5.82 0.86 -3.02
N ASP A 100 6.83 1.66 -3.37
CA ASP A 100 6.75 2.70 -4.41
C ASP A 100 5.50 3.58 -4.27
N LEU A 101 5.28 4.12 -3.06
CA LEU A 101 4.08 4.90 -2.74
C LEU A 101 4.15 6.34 -3.25
N GLU A 102 5.27 6.77 -3.85
CA GLU A 102 5.50 8.14 -4.29
C GLU A 102 5.03 8.41 -5.74
N GLY A 103 4.87 7.35 -6.55
CA GLY A 103 4.49 7.48 -7.96
C GLY A 103 3.04 7.90 -8.22
N LYS A 104 2.10 7.63 -7.30
CA LYS A 104 0.66 7.78 -7.57
C LYS A 104 0.10 9.19 -7.41
N ALA A 105 0.76 10.07 -6.67
CA ALA A 105 0.38 11.49 -6.60
C ALA A 105 0.71 12.24 -7.91
N ASN A 106 1.71 11.75 -8.66
CA ASN A 106 2.21 12.42 -9.85
C ASN A 106 1.47 11.98 -11.13
N GLU A 107 1.00 10.74 -11.22
CA GLU A 107 0.27 10.23 -12.40
C GLU A 107 -1.11 10.88 -12.58
N ALA A 108 -1.82 11.22 -11.50
CA ALA A 108 -3.10 11.96 -11.56
C ALA A 108 -2.96 13.40 -12.12
N SER A 109 -1.73 13.89 -12.27
CA SER A 109 -1.40 15.21 -12.78
C SER A 109 -1.08 15.21 -14.29
N TYR A 110 -0.79 14.04 -14.89
CA TYR A 110 -0.46 13.92 -16.31
C TYR A 110 -1.68 13.63 -17.20
N ASP A 111 -2.76 13.06 -16.63
CA ASP A 111 -3.94 12.63 -17.42
C ASP A 111 -4.94 13.77 -17.75
N ARG A 112 -4.66 15.02 -17.34
CA ARG A 112 -5.53 16.17 -17.67
C ARG A 112 -5.15 16.89 -18.97
N ASN A 113 -4.08 16.48 -19.65
CA ASN A 113 -3.54 17.25 -20.78
C ASN A 113 -3.27 16.46 -22.06
N GLU A 114 -3.93 15.31 -22.29
CA GLU A 114 -3.84 14.57 -23.55
C GLU A 114 -5.21 14.31 -24.17
N GLY A 115 -5.89 15.39 -24.51
CA GLY A 115 -6.93 15.38 -25.53
C GLY A 115 -6.35 15.81 -26.88
N GLN A 116 -5.59 14.93 -27.56
CA GLN A 116 -5.56 14.80 -29.03
C GLN A 116 -4.65 13.61 -29.45
N GLN A 117 -5.23 12.67 -30.20
CA GLN A 117 -4.64 11.52 -30.91
C GLN A 117 -3.11 11.32 -30.91
N THR A 118 -2.69 10.08 -30.64
CA THR A 118 -2.14 9.15 -31.66
C THR A 118 -2.01 7.74 -31.06
N GLY A 119 -2.49 6.72 -31.76
CA GLY A 119 -2.27 5.33 -31.34
C GLY A 119 -0.87 4.88 -31.69
N TYR A 120 -0.18 4.22 -30.75
CA TYR A 120 0.93 3.30 -31.00
C TYR A 120 1.06 2.31 -29.83
N ASP A 121 1.34 1.05 -30.18
CA ASP A 121 1.86 0.00 -29.30
C ASP A 121 3.05 0.50 -28.48
N THR A 122 3.16 0.07 -27.22
CA THR A 122 4.29 -0.69 -26.64
C THR A 122 4.33 -0.60 -25.11
N ASP A 123 4.73 -1.71 -24.49
CA ASP A 123 5.50 -1.81 -23.25
C ASP A 123 5.22 -0.80 -22.12
N THR A 124 4.36 -1.20 -21.19
CA THR A 124 4.29 -0.60 -19.85
C THR A 124 5.61 -0.86 -19.09
N PRO A 125 6.37 0.18 -18.65
CA PRO A 125 7.71 0.01 -18.06
C PRO A 125 7.73 -0.55 -16.63
N GLY A 126 6.57 -0.78 -16.01
CA GLY A 126 6.47 -1.08 -14.58
C GLY A 126 6.80 -2.52 -14.17
N ASN A 127 6.91 -3.47 -15.11
CA ASN A 127 7.12 -4.89 -14.76
C ASN A 127 8.54 -5.40 -15.00
N ARG A 128 9.42 -4.61 -15.65
CA ARG A 128 10.78 -5.05 -15.97
C ARG A 128 11.70 -5.13 -14.75
N ALA A 129 11.50 -4.28 -13.73
CA ALA A 129 12.38 -4.25 -12.56
C ALA A 129 12.32 -5.54 -11.72
N ILE A 130 11.17 -6.21 -11.65
CA ILE A 130 11.01 -7.46 -10.89
C ILE A 130 11.49 -8.67 -11.70
N THR A 131 11.34 -8.65 -13.03
CA THR A 131 11.81 -9.75 -13.89
C THR A 131 13.33 -9.76 -14.04
N THR A 132 14.00 -8.60 -14.07
CA THR A 132 15.46 -8.54 -14.21
C THR A 132 16.20 -9.09 -12.99
N VAL A 133 15.74 -8.81 -11.76
CA VAL A 133 16.40 -9.28 -10.53
C VAL A 133 16.28 -10.81 -10.34
N LEU A 134 15.20 -11.42 -10.85
CA LEU A 134 15.04 -12.88 -10.81
C LEU A 134 15.83 -13.61 -11.91
N ALA A 135 16.12 -12.96 -13.04
CA ALA A 135 16.98 -13.52 -14.08
C ALA A 135 18.47 -13.50 -13.69
N GLU A 136 18.94 -12.41 -13.05
CA GLU A 136 20.33 -12.28 -12.61
C GLU A 136 20.71 -13.25 -11.45
N LEU A 137 19.72 -13.80 -10.74
CA LEU A 137 19.94 -14.82 -9.70
C LEU A 137 19.92 -16.26 -10.22
N ALA A 138 19.55 -16.49 -11.49
CA ALA A 138 19.53 -17.82 -12.11
C ALA A 138 20.82 -18.18 -12.85
N ASP A 139 21.65 -17.18 -13.22
CA ASP A 139 22.88 -17.38 -14.00
C ASP A 139 24.17 -17.48 -13.15
N ASN A 140 24.04 -17.60 -11.83
CA ASN A 140 25.19 -17.71 -10.91
C ASN A 140 25.32 -19.09 -10.25
N HIS A 141 25.20 -20.15 -11.05
CA HIS A 141 25.57 -21.53 -10.70
C HIS A 141 26.21 -22.27 -11.89
#